data_AF-A0A6G1SB73-F1
#
_entry.id   AF-A0A6G1SB73-F1
#
_cell.length_a   1.000
_cell.length_b   1.000
_cell.length_c   1.000
_cell.angle_alpha   90.00
_cell.angle_beta   90.00
_cell.angle_gamma   90.00
#
_symmetry.space_group_name_H-M   'P 1'
#
loop_
_entity.id
_entity.type
_entity.pdbx_description
1 polymer ?
#
loop_
_entity_poly.entity_id
_entity_poly.type
_entity_poly.pdbx_seq_one_letter_code
_entity_poly.pdbx_strand_id
1 'polypeptide(L)'
;NNNNNNTIITNNKTKPQQRSRPTRNINNNNQLIATTKPTQPSTKTTTTTSEDNADLTRSVEQLTALIRDFNFDRTLLSNDELIKLVKSNHISIYKLENFLGKDNAARCVEVRRDFYRLELDELDKHDLLGIRDRANALINKLKYEDLDYERVNGACCENVIGHVKIPVGLAGPLILDGEAIFVPLATTEGCLVASTCRGLSALRKSGGVTSRIRRDFMTRAPIVRFNDIKLNDALDNVERAIMWLNDPTNKEKMRTAFNLTSSHGRFINYTMYPVNREIHIRFEAQTGDAMGMNMCSKGVESALKEMQRAFPSMEIITLSGNMCTDKKVAGI
;
A
#
# COMPACT_ATOMS: atom_id res chain seq x y z
N ASN A 1 -56.37 8.44 44.91
CA ASN A 1 -56.43 7.88 46.29
C ASN A 1 -56.34 6.37 46.28
N ASN A 2 -55.14 5.79 46.29
CA ASN A 2 -54.53 5.24 47.50
C ASN A 2 -53.17 4.63 47.13
N ASN A 3 -52.16 5.08 47.89
CA ASN A 3 -50.77 4.66 47.84
C ASN A 3 -50.63 3.17 48.20
N ASN A 4 -49.60 2.53 47.65
CA ASN A 4 -48.65 1.87 48.52
C ASN A 4 -47.22 1.95 47.96
N ASN A 5 -46.37 2.46 48.85
CA ASN A 5 -44.95 2.73 48.69
C ASN A 5 -44.14 1.44 48.51
N ASN A 6 -43.04 1.54 47.77
CA ASN A 6 -41.79 0.94 48.26
C ASN A 6 -40.60 1.83 47.91
N THR A 7 -39.72 1.90 48.89
CA THR A 7 -38.80 3.00 49.19
C THR A 7 -37.43 2.82 48.53
N ILE A 8 -37.01 3.90 47.88
CA ILE A 8 -35.66 4.49 47.72
C ILE A 8 -34.49 3.76 48.41
N ILE A 9 -33.43 3.45 47.64
CA ILE A 9 -32.04 3.65 48.09
C ILE A 9 -31.26 4.35 46.97
N THR A 10 -30.98 5.63 47.18
CA THR A 10 -29.95 6.40 46.48
C THR A 10 -28.59 6.06 47.07
N ASN A 11 -27.57 5.80 46.23
CA ASN A 11 -26.19 5.94 46.64
C ASN A 11 -25.34 6.68 45.61
N ASN A 12 -24.58 7.62 46.16
CA ASN A 12 -23.75 8.63 45.53
C ASN A 12 -22.39 8.08 45.02
N LYS A 13 -21.83 8.81 44.04
CA LYS A 13 -20.40 8.86 43.62
C LYS A 13 -19.88 7.57 42.95
N THR A 14 -19.36 7.60 41.72
CA THR A 14 -18.11 8.28 41.34
C THR A 14 -18.03 8.53 39.81
N LYS A 15 -17.59 9.73 39.43
CA LYS A 15 -17.11 10.06 38.07
C LYS A 15 -15.70 9.49 37.85
N PRO A 16 -15.28 9.28 36.60
CA PRO A 16 -14.28 8.28 36.22
C PRO A 16 -12.83 8.68 36.56
N GLN A 17 -12.04 7.71 37.01
CA GLN A 17 -10.59 7.85 37.11
C GLN A 17 -9.99 8.05 35.72
N GLN A 18 -9.47 9.26 35.48
CA GLN A 18 -8.51 9.54 34.43
C GLN A 18 -7.26 8.67 34.67
N ARG A 19 -6.98 7.74 33.75
CA ARG A 19 -5.66 7.11 33.68
C ARG A 19 -4.67 8.15 33.16
N SER A 20 -3.87 8.68 34.08
CA SER A 20 -2.71 9.52 33.83
C SER A 20 -1.75 8.82 32.86
N ARG A 21 -1.51 9.41 31.68
CA ARG A 21 -0.35 9.07 30.84
C ARG A 21 0.91 9.51 31.58
N PRO A 22 1.99 8.70 31.61
CA PRO A 22 3.24 9.13 32.21
C PRO A 22 3.85 10.25 31.37
N THR A 23 3.94 11.43 31.97
CA THR A 23 4.70 12.58 31.48
C THR A 23 6.18 12.23 31.48
N ARG A 24 6.76 12.07 30.28
CA ARG A 24 8.21 12.02 30.12
C ARG A 24 8.74 13.45 30.19
N ASN A 25 9.44 13.77 31.28
CA ASN A 25 10.20 15.01 31.45
C ASN A 25 11.16 15.20 30.27
N ILE A 26 10.90 16.20 29.44
CA ILE A 26 11.89 16.75 28.51
C ILE A 26 12.66 17.79 29.32
N ASN A 27 13.78 17.36 29.93
CA ASN A 27 14.77 18.30 30.42
C ASN A 27 15.46 18.93 29.22
N ASN A 28 15.26 20.25 29.07
CA ASN A 28 16.08 21.13 28.27
C ASN A 28 17.52 21.08 28.78
N ASN A 29 18.41 20.45 28.02
CA ASN A 29 19.83 20.76 28.05
C ASN A 29 20.28 21.06 26.62
N ASN A 30 20.40 22.36 26.35
CA ASN A 30 21.17 22.91 25.25
C ASN A 30 22.64 22.50 25.44
N GLN A 31 23.13 21.57 24.63
CA GLN A 31 24.54 21.53 24.26
C GLN A 31 24.64 21.44 22.74
N LEU A 32 25.11 22.54 22.16
CA LEU A 32 25.60 22.64 20.80
C LEU A 32 26.71 21.60 20.60
N ILE A 33 26.43 20.57 19.81
CA ILE A 33 27.48 19.75 19.20
C ILE A 33 27.43 20.05 17.70
N ALA A 34 28.28 20.99 17.30
CA ALA A 34 28.61 21.23 15.91
C ALA A 34 29.36 20.00 15.37
N THR A 35 28.70 19.21 14.52
CA THR A 35 29.39 18.18 13.74
C THR A 35 29.85 18.78 12.42
N THR A 36 31.15 19.01 12.41
CA THR A 36 32.00 19.42 11.29
C THR A 36 31.82 18.51 10.08
N LYS A 37 31.61 19.13 8.90
CA LYS A 37 31.87 18.53 7.58
C LYS A 37 33.29 17.96 7.54
N PRO A 38 33.52 16.74 7.03
CA PRO A 38 34.84 16.38 6.55
C PRO A 38 35.06 17.08 5.21
N THR A 39 35.89 18.12 5.26
CA THR A 39 36.56 18.68 4.08
C THR A 39 37.95 18.04 4.02
N GLN A 40 38.40 17.74 2.80
CA GLN A 40 39.79 17.70 2.27
C GLN A 40 40.18 16.36 1.59
N PRO A 41 41.17 16.37 0.66
CA PRO A 41 41.83 17.49 -0.01
C PRO A 41 41.78 17.42 -1.55
N SER A 42 41.83 18.61 -2.16
CA SER A 42 42.20 18.81 -3.56
C SER A 42 43.69 18.56 -3.76
N THR A 43 44.06 17.58 -4.57
CA THR A 43 45.37 17.50 -5.22
C THR A 43 45.20 17.82 -6.70
N LYS A 44 45.77 18.97 -7.10
CA LYS A 44 46.02 19.30 -8.50
C LYS A 44 47.09 18.35 -9.03
N THR A 45 46.77 17.61 -10.09
CA THR A 45 47.77 17.13 -11.04
C THR A 45 47.32 17.55 -12.43
N THR A 46 48.07 18.48 -13.01
CA THR A 46 47.88 18.98 -14.36
C THR A 46 48.51 18.02 -15.37
N THR A 47 47.85 17.89 -16.53
CA THR A 47 48.35 17.40 -17.83
C THR A 47 48.77 15.92 -17.95
N THR A 48 47.94 15.14 -18.65
CA THR A 48 48.23 14.72 -20.04
C THR A 48 46.96 14.21 -20.74
N THR A 49 46.80 14.64 -21.98
CA THR A 49 45.88 14.11 -23.00
C THR A 49 46.13 12.63 -23.27
N SER A 50 45.08 11.82 -23.25
CA SER A 50 44.95 10.61 -24.10
C SER A 50 43.52 10.10 -24.04
N GLU A 51 42.82 10.26 -25.16
CA GLU A 51 41.76 9.37 -25.62
C GLU A 51 42.25 7.92 -25.45
N ASP A 52 41.66 7.13 -24.55
CA ASP A 52 41.75 5.65 -24.48
C ASP A 52 41.09 5.16 -23.18
N ASN A 53 39.79 4.88 -23.21
CA ASN A 53 39.09 4.17 -22.11
C ASN A 53 37.82 3.46 -22.60
N ALA A 54 37.86 2.92 -23.82
CA ALA A 54 36.70 2.28 -24.45
C ALA A 54 36.60 0.76 -24.23
N ASP A 55 37.53 0.10 -23.51
CA ASP A 55 37.64 -1.37 -23.57
C ASP A 55 37.95 -2.10 -22.25
N LEU A 56 37.41 -1.63 -21.11
CA LEU A 56 37.59 -2.29 -19.80
C LEU A 56 36.40 -3.14 -19.34
N THR A 57 35.35 -3.28 -20.16
CA THR A 57 34.15 -4.04 -19.76
C THR A 57 34.27 -5.52 -20.13
N ARG A 58 34.04 -6.41 -19.16
CA ARG A 58 34.10 -7.87 -19.36
C ARG A 58 33.08 -8.35 -20.42
N SER A 59 33.39 -9.47 -21.09
CA SER A 59 32.47 -10.10 -22.05
C SER A 59 31.25 -10.69 -21.35
N VAL A 60 30.15 -10.92 -22.07
CA VAL A 60 28.92 -11.50 -21.49
C VAL A 60 29.19 -12.90 -20.93
N GLU A 61 30.05 -13.68 -21.57
CA GLU A 61 30.46 -15.01 -21.14
C GLU A 61 31.24 -14.97 -19.83
N GLN A 62 32.18 -14.00 -19.71
CA GLN A 62 32.94 -13.77 -18.48
C GLN A 62 32.02 -13.32 -17.34
N LEU A 63 31.11 -12.39 -17.61
CA LEU A 63 30.12 -11.92 -16.63
C LEU A 63 29.20 -13.06 -16.19
N THR A 64 28.78 -13.92 -17.13
CA THR A 64 27.95 -15.09 -16.84
C THR A 64 28.66 -16.10 -15.95
N ALA A 65 29.97 -16.32 -16.17
CA ALA A 65 30.78 -17.17 -15.30
C ALA A 65 30.89 -16.58 -13.88
N LEU A 66 31.09 -15.27 -13.76
CA LEU A 66 31.20 -14.58 -12.47
C LEU A 66 29.91 -14.61 -11.65
N ILE A 67 28.75 -14.37 -12.28
CA ILE A 67 27.46 -14.39 -11.54
C ILE A 67 27.05 -15.79 -11.07
N ARG A 68 27.62 -16.85 -11.68
CA ARG A 68 27.41 -18.24 -11.25
C ARG A 68 28.26 -18.60 -10.04
N ASP A 69 29.33 -17.86 -9.77
CA ASP A 69 30.10 -18.02 -8.55
C ASP A 69 29.33 -17.41 -7.37
N PHE A 70 29.00 -18.25 -6.39
CA PHE A 70 28.26 -17.84 -5.19
C PHE A 70 29.10 -16.94 -4.26
N ASN A 71 30.43 -16.96 -4.37
CA ASN A 71 31.32 -16.16 -3.55
C ASN A 71 31.64 -14.79 -4.17
N PHE A 72 31.24 -14.56 -5.42
CA PHE A 72 31.49 -13.30 -6.09
C PHE A 72 30.57 -12.21 -5.55
N ASP A 73 31.18 -11.12 -5.08
CA ASP A 73 30.44 -9.92 -4.69
C ASP A 73 29.89 -9.20 -5.93
N ARG A 74 28.58 -9.35 -6.14
CA ARG A 74 27.85 -8.79 -7.28
C ARG A 74 27.84 -7.27 -7.30
N THR A 75 28.13 -6.61 -6.16
CA THR A 75 28.20 -5.14 -6.10
C THR A 75 29.42 -4.60 -6.87
N LEU A 76 30.41 -5.44 -7.16
CA LEU A 76 31.61 -5.11 -7.93
C LEU A 76 31.37 -5.04 -9.45
N LEU A 77 30.22 -5.49 -9.95
CA LEU A 77 29.85 -5.30 -11.35
C LEU A 77 29.66 -3.81 -11.64
N SER A 78 30.06 -3.31 -12.81
CA SER A 78 29.75 -1.93 -13.21
C SER A 78 28.28 -1.79 -13.67
N ASN A 79 27.78 -0.55 -13.76
CA ASN A 79 26.41 -0.32 -14.27
C ASN A 79 26.25 -0.82 -15.72
N ASP A 80 27.26 -0.61 -16.57
CA ASP A 80 27.25 -1.10 -17.96
C ASP A 80 27.24 -2.63 -18.03
N GLU A 81 27.99 -3.30 -17.16
CA GLU A 81 28.00 -4.78 -17.08
C GLU A 81 26.64 -5.33 -16.62
N LEU A 82 26.00 -4.65 -15.67
CA LEU A 82 24.64 -4.99 -15.23
C LEU A 82 23.64 -4.81 -16.37
N ILE A 83 23.73 -3.71 -17.13
CA ILE A 83 22.88 -3.47 -18.31
C ILE A 83 23.10 -4.56 -19.36
N LYS A 84 24.36 -4.96 -19.63
CA LYS A 84 24.68 -6.07 -20.55
C LYS A 84 24.01 -7.38 -20.11
N LEU A 85 24.11 -7.73 -18.82
CA LEU A 85 23.49 -8.93 -18.26
C LEU A 85 21.96 -8.90 -18.32
N VAL A 86 21.36 -7.71 -18.19
CA VAL A 86 19.91 -7.54 -18.35
C VAL A 86 19.51 -7.69 -19.83
N LYS A 87 20.22 -7.04 -20.76
CA LYS A 87 19.97 -7.15 -22.21
C LYS A 87 20.10 -8.59 -22.73
N SER A 88 21.05 -9.36 -22.18
CA SER A 88 21.25 -10.76 -22.54
C SER A 88 20.31 -11.73 -21.79
N ASN A 89 19.32 -11.23 -21.04
CA ASN A 89 18.36 -12.01 -20.25
C ASN A 89 18.97 -12.93 -19.17
N HIS A 90 20.19 -12.66 -18.72
CA HIS A 90 20.77 -13.38 -17.57
C HIS A 90 20.20 -12.87 -16.23
N ILE A 91 19.74 -11.62 -16.19
CA ILE A 91 19.10 -11.01 -15.03
C ILE A 91 17.82 -10.31 -15.48
N SER A 92 16.71 -10.51 -14.76
CA SER A 92 15.49 -9.74 -15.01
C SER A 92 15.56 -8.35 -14.37
N ILE A 93 15.19 -7.30 -15.11
CA ILE A 93 15.26 -5.91 -14.66
C ILE A 93 14.48 -5.58 -13.38
N TYR A 94 13.35 -6.26 -13.17
CA TYR A 94 12.50 -6.09 -11.99
C TYR A 94 13.06 -6.81 -10.74
N LYS A 95 14.14 -7.60 -10.89
CA LYS A 95 14.80 -8.35 -9.81
C LYS A 95 16.17 -7.78 -9.44
N LEU A 96 16.54 -6.60 -9.94
CA LEU A 96 17.84 -5.99 -9.66
C LEU A 96 18.10 -5.81 -8.16
N GLU A 97 17.09 -5.39 -7.40
CA GLU A 97 17.17 -5.21 -5.95
C GLU A 97 17.34 -6.54 -5.21
N ASN A 98 16.81 -7.64 -5.75
CA ASN A 98 17.07 -8.99 -5.21
C ASN A 98 18.47 -9.50 -5.59
N PHE A 99 19.01 -9.03 -6.73
CA PHE A 99 20.30 -9.47 -7.24
C PHE A 99 21.48 -8.75 -6.56
N LEU A 100 21.37 -7.43 -6.37
CA LEU A 100 22.40 -6.57 -5.75
C LEU A 100 22.19 -6.36 -4.23
N GLY A 101 21.06 -6.79 -3.69
CA GLY A 101 20.68 -6.53 -2.30
C GLY A 101 19.95 -5.20 -2.11
N LYS A 102 19.27 -5.09 -0.96
CA LYS A 102 18.38 -3.96 -0.65
C LYS A 102 19.13 -2.64 -0.49
N ASP A 103 20.32 -2.68 0.11
CA ASP A 103 21.15 -1.50 0.37
C ASP A 103 21.61 -0.80 -0.93
N ASN A 104 21.51 -1.50 -2.07
CA ASN A 104 21.80 -0.98 -3.40
C ASN A 104 20.55 -0.52 -4.16
N ALA A 105 19.39 -0.36 -3.52
CA ALA A 105 18.13 -0.03 -4.19
C ALA A 105 18.20 1.26 -5.02
N ALA A 106 18.90 2.30 -4.53
CA ALA A 106 19.10 3.54 -5.29
C ALA A 106 19.90 3.29 -6.60
N ARG A 107 20.95 2.48 -6.51
CA ARG A 107 21.75 2.08 -7.67
C ARG A 107 20.94 1.21 -8.64
N CYS A 108 20.08 0.33 -8.15
CA CYS A 108 19.17 -0.45 -9.01
C CYS A 108 18.25 0.44 -9.83
N VAL A 109 17.75 1.54 -9.25
CA VAL A 109 16.94 2.54 -9.94
C VAL A 109 17.75 3.23 -11.03
N GLU A 110 19.01 3.61 -10.76
CA GLU A 110 19.92 4.20 -11.76
C GLU A 110 20.15 3.25 -12.95
N VAL A 111 20.55 2.00 -12.67
CA VAL A 111 20.78 0.98 -13.70
C VAL A 111 19.51 0.75 -14.54
N ARG A 112 18.34 0.70 -13.89
CA ARG A 112 17.05 0.55 -14.56
C ARG A 112 16.73 1.75 -15.46
N ARG A 113 17.02 2.97 -15.01
CA ARG A 113 16.86 4.20 -15.81
C ARG A 113 17.77 4.20 -17.03
N ASP A 114 19.04 3.84 -16.86
CA ASP A 114 20.01 3.75 -17.96
C ASP A 114 19.63 2.70 -18.98
N PHE A 115 19.19 1.52 -18.52
CA PHE A 115 18.65 0.48 -19.39
C PHE A 115 17.47 1.00 -20.23
N TYR A 116 16.45 1.59 -19.59
CA TYR A 116 15.27 2.07 -20.32
C TYR A 116 15.58 3.25 -21.23
N ARG A 117 16.55 4.11 -20.87
CA ARG A 117 17.03 5.16 -21.77
C ARG A 117 17.54 4.57 -23.09
N LEU A 118 18.41 3.56 -23.02
CA LEU A 118 18.93 2.89 -24.21
C LEU A 118 17.81 2.21 -25.02
N GLU A 119 16.87 1.52 -24.37
CA GLU A 119 15.76 0.87 -25.07
C GLU A 119 14.84 1.89 -25.77
N LEU A 120 14.57 3.03 -25.14
CA LEU A 120 13.76 4.11 -25.74
C LEU A 120 14.49 4.78 -26.92
N ASP A 121 15.80 4.98 -26.81
CA ASP A 121 16.61 5.55 -27.90
C ASP A 121 16.66 4.60 -29.11
N GLU A 122 16.74 3.29 -28.91
CA GLU A 122 16.63 2.30 -30.00
C GLU A 122 15.23 2.31 -30.64
N LEU A 123 14.17 2.43 -29.85
CA LEU A 123 12.81 2.55 -30.37
C LEU A 123 12.62 3.81 -31.22
N ASP A 124 13.22 4.94 -30.83
CA ASP A 124 13.15 6.20 -31.58
C ASP A 124 13.80 6.12 -32.97
N LYS A 125 14.82 5.27 -33.16
CA LYS A 125 15.44 5.06 -34.48
C LYS A 125 14.50 4.36 -35.47
N HIS A 126 13.63 3.50 -34.97
CA HIS A 126 12.74 2.66 -35.79
C HIS A 126 11.29 3.14 -35.81
N ASP A 127 10.99 4.29 -35.19
CA ASP A 127 9.62 4.77 -35.04
C ASP A 127 9.08 5.44 -36.31
N LEU A 128 8.07 4.79 -36.89
CA LEU A 128 7.36 5.21 -38.10
C LEU A 128 6.36 6.36 -37.87
N LEU A 129 6.02 6.66 -36.61
CA LEU A 129 5.07 7.71 -36.24
C LEU A 129 5.76 9.08 -36.04
N GLY A 130 7.08 9.14 -36.25
CA GLY A 130 7.87 10.36 -36.11
C GLY A 130 8.06 10.80 -34.66
N ILE A 131 7.78 9.94 -33.68
CA ILE A 131 8.06 10.21 -32.27
C ILE A 131 9.58 10.11 -32.09
N ARG A 132 10.15 11.15 -31.49
CA ARG A 132 11.57 11.28 -31.19
C ARG A 132 11.71 11.77 -29.75
N ASP A 133 12.83 11.46 -29.10
CA ASP A 133 13.22 11.94 -27.77
C ASP A 133 12.37 11.38 -26.60
N ARG A 134 11.97 10.10 -26.69
CA ARG A 134 11.19 9.43 -25.63
C ARG A 134 11.93 9.35 -24.31
N ALA A 135 13.24 9.09 -24.34
CA ALA A 135 14.06 8.98 -23.14
C ALA A 135 14.05 10.28 -22.34
N ASN A 136 14.10 11.44 -23.00
CA ASN A 136 14.04 12.72 -22.32
C ASN A 136 12.67 12.99 -21.69
N ALA A 137 11.59 12.65 -22.39
CA ALA A 137 10.23 12.83 -21.89
C ALA A 137 9.91 11.94 -20.68
N LEU A 138 10.38 10.69 -20.68
CA LEU A 138 9.98 9.68 -19.69
C LEU A 138 11.00 9.46 -18.57
N ILE A 139 12.30 9.58 -18.85
CA ILE A 139 13.38 9.22 -17.93
C ILE A 139 14.15 10.44 -17.47
N ASN A 140 14.72 11.23 -18.40
CA ASN A 140 15.70 12.27 -18.05
C ASN A 140 15.10 13.42 -17.21
N LYS A 141 13.83 13.78 -17.46
CA LYS A 141 13.13 14.81 -16.68
C LYS A 141 12.62 14.33 -15.32
N LEU A 142 12.52 13.01 -15.13
CA LEU A 142 12.01 12.42 -13.90
C LEU A 142 13.08 12.47 -12.81
N LYS A 143 12.72 13.02 -11.65
CA LYS A 143 13.58 13.03 -10.47
C LYS A 143 13.66 11.63 -9.87
N TYR A 144 14.84 11.27 -9.38
CA TYR A 144 15.07 9.98 -8.76
C TYR A 144 16.07 10.05 -7.60
N GLU A 145 16.64 11.20 -7.34
CA GLU A 145 17.50 11.45 -6.19
C GLU A 145 16.63 11.66 -4.92
N ASP A 146 17.24 11.54 -3.74
CA ASP A 146 16.64 11.90 -2.44
C ASP A 146 15.40 11.08 -2.00
N LEU A 147 15.24 9.84 -2.49
CA LEU A 147 14.20 8.91 -2.03
C LEU A 147 14.83 7.69 -1.33
N ASP A 148 14.23 7.29 -0.21
CA ASP A 148 14.56 6.03 0.48
C ASP A 148 13.93 4.84 -0.27
N TYR A 149 14.64 4.35 -1.29
CA TYR A 149 14.17 3.25 -2.14
C TYR A 149 14.09 1.90 -1.43
N GLU A 150 14.82 1.72 -0.32
CA GLU A 150 14.76 0.49 0.47
C GLU A 150 13.37 0.26 1.04
N ARG A 151 12.69 1.34 1.47
CA ARG A 151 11.32 1.29 1.98
C ARG A 151 10.27 1.10 0.89
N VAL A 152 10.55 1.54 -0.33
CA VAL A 152 9.63 1.41 -1.48
C VAL A 152 9.65 -0.01 -2.01
N ASN A 153 10.84 -0.60 -2.10
CA ASN A 153 11.07 -1.91 -2.71
C ASN A 153 10.30 -3.03 -1.99
N GLY A 154 9.46 -3.74 -2.74
CA GLY A 154 8.66 -4.85 -2.24
C GLY A 154 7.49 -4.45 -1.32
N ALA A 155 7.20 -3.16 -1.20
CA ALA A 155 6.12 -2.65 -0.34
C ALA A 155 5.16 -1.71 -1.06
N CYS A 156 5.68 -0.74 -1.85
CA CYS A 156 4.86 0.35 -2.39
C CYS A 156 4.81 0.39 -3.92
N CYS A 157 5.91 0.08 -4.60
CA CYS A 157 6.00 0.16 -6.05
C CYS A 157 7.09 -0.77 -6.59
N GLU A 158 6.83 -1.39 -7.73
CA GLU A 158 7.78 -2.21 -8.48
C GLU A 158 8.33 -1.44 -9.70
N ASN A 159 9.46 -1.90 -10.25
CA ASN A 159 10.08 -1.28 -11.44
C ASN A 159 10.31 0.23 -11.31
N VAL A 160 10.72 0.67 -10.13
CA VAL A 160 10.88 2.08 -9.81
C VAL A 160 11.99 2.70 -10.67
N ILE A 161 11.65 3.79 -11.36
CA ILE A 161 12.56 4.61 -12.19
C ILE A 161 12.73 6.03 -11.65
N GLY A 162 12.09 6.37 -10.53
CA GLY A 162 12.11 7.69 -9.93
C GLY A 162 10.82 7.98 -9.16
N HIS A 163 10.56 9.27 -8.91
CA HIS A 163 9.39 9.75 -8.20
C HIS A 163 8.92 11.11 -8.75
N VAL A 164 7.68 11.47 -8.43
CA VAL A 164 7.08 12.75 -8.80
C VAL A 164 6.94 13.62 -7.57
N LYS A 165 7.43 14.86 -7.64
CA LYS A 165 7.22 15.87 -6.60
C LYS A 165 5.85 16.53 -6.80
N ILE A 166 4.99 16.43 -5.79
CA ILE A 166 3.67 17.08 -5.77
C ILE A 166 3.74 18.25 -4.77
N PRO A 167 3.37 19.49 -5.15
CA PRO A 167 3.31 20.61 -4.22
C PRO A 167 2.39 20.31 -3.03
N VAL A 168 2.84 20.60 -1.82
CA VAL A 168 2.07 20.42 -0.58
C VAL A 168 1.79 21.77 0.05
N GLY A 169 0.52 22.13 0.13
CA GLY A 169 0.04 23.31 0.85
C GLY A 169 -0.53 22.94 2.22
N LEU A 170 -0.51 23.88 3.16
CA LEU A 170 -1.10 23.70 4.49
C LEU A 170 -2.36 24.57 4.62
N ALA A 171 -3.50 23.96 4.92
CA ALA A 171 -4.77 24.65 5.12
C ALA A 171 -5.19 24.63 6.59
N GLY A 172 -5.54 25.79 7.16
CA GLY A 172 -6.04 25.83 8.54
C GLY A 172 -5.89 27.17 9.28
N PRO A 173 -6.12 27.17 10.60
CA PRO A 173 -6.53 26.01 11.40
C PRO A 173 -8.02 25.69 11.24
N LEU A 174 -8.35 24.41 11.16
CA LEU A 174 -9.68 23.84 11.37
C LEU A 174 -9.87 23.60 12.88
N ILE A 175 -10.95 24.13 13.47
CA ILE A 175 -11.35 23.75 14.83
C ILE A 175 -12.31 22.56 14.71
N LEU A 176 -11.84 21.35 15.03
CA LEU A 176 -12.60 20.10 14.94
C LEU A 176 -12.70 19.47 16.33
N ASP A 177 -13.92 19.27 16.81
CA ASP A 177 -14.21 18.66 18.11
C ASP A 177 -13.45 19.33 19.29
N GLY A 178 -13.20 20.64 19.18
CA GLY A 178 -12.50 21.45 20.18
C GLY A 178 -10.98 21.56 19.97
N GLU A 179 -10.41 20.83 19.01
CA GLU A 179 -8.97 20.84 18.72
C GLU A 179 -8.64 21.61 17.44
N ALA A 180 -7.53 22.35 17.45
CA ALA A 180 -7.06 23.10 16.29
C ALA A 180 -6.10 22.23 15.44
N ILE A 181 -6.47 22.01 14.17
CA ILE A 181 -5.77 21.11 13.25
C ILE A 181 -5.41 21.85 11.96
N PHE A 182 -4.21 21.61 11.44
CA PHE A 182 -3.83 22.01 10.08
C PHE A 182 -3.88 20.80 9.15
N VAL A 183 -4.46 20.98 7.96
CA VAL A 183 -4.68 19.93 6.97
C VAL A 183 -3.65 20.07 5.84
N PRO A 184 -2.72 19.11 5.68
CA PRO A 184 -1.82 19.10 4.53
C PRO A 184 -2.57 18.65 3.27
N LEU A 185 -2.40 19.37 2.17
CA LEU A 185 -3.03 19.09 0.88
C LEU A 185 -1.95 19.01 -0.21
N ALA A 186 -1.76 17.82 -0.79
CA ALA A 186 -0.89 17.62 -1.95
C ALA A 186 -1.72 17.80 -3.24
N THR A 187 -1.43 18.84 -4.02
CA THR A 187 -2.20 19.15 -5.24
C THR A 187 -1.39 19.98 -6.23
N THR A 188 -1.71 19.86 -7.52
CA THR A 188 -1.27 20.77 -8.59
C THR A 188 -2.39 21.71 -9.04
N GLU A 189 -3.61 21.56 -8.50
CA GLU A 189 -4.76 22.40 -8.84
C GLU A 189 -4.64 23.78 -8.19
N GLY A 190 -4.64 24.82 -9.02
CA GLY A 190 -4.63 26.20 -8.58
C GLY A 190 -5.84 26.55 -7.72
N CYS A 191 -5.67 27.47 -6.77
CA CYS A 191 -6.71 27.95 -5.86
C CYS A 191 -7.33 26.93 -4.89
N LEU A 192 -7.10 25.62 -5.03
CA LEU A 192 -7.69 24.61 -4.15
C LEU A 192 -7.35 24.85 -2.68
N VAL A 193 -6.06 24.98 -2.36
CA VAL A 193 -5.59 25.22 -0.98
C VAL A 193 -6.14 26.55 -0.44
N ALA A 194 -6.09 27.61 -1.24
CA ALA A 194 -6.57 28.94 -0.83
C ALA A 194 -8.09 28.95 -0.57
N SER A 195 -8.86 28.26 -1.42
CA SER A 195 -10.30 28.09 -1.25
C SER A 195 -10.62 27.31 0.03
N THR A 196 -9.89 26.22 0.29
CA THR A 196 -10.02 25.45 1.53
C THR A 196 -9.69 26.31 2.76
N CYS A 197 -8.60 27.08 2.74
CA CYS A 197 -8.26 28.02 3.82
C CYS A 197 -9.40 29.01 4.10
N ARG A 198 -10.03 29.56 3.06
CA ARG A 198 -11.17 30.47 3.20
C ARG A 198 -12.35 29.79 3.87
N GLY A 199 -12.69 28.56 3.46
CA GLY A 199 -13.75 27.76 4.07
C GLY A 199 -13.47 27.46 5.55
N LEU A 200 -12.26 27.01 5.88
CA LEU A 200 -11.83 26.74 7.26
C LEU A 200 -11.86 27.99 8.14
N SER A 201 -11.47 29.15 7.60
CA SER A 201 -11.54 30.43 8.32
C SER A 201 -12.98 30.81 8.66
N ALA A 202 -13.93 30.57 7.75
CA ALA A 202 -15.35 30.76 8.02
C ALA A 202 -15.85 29.81 9.12
N LEU A 203 -15.56 28.52 9.02
CA LEU A 203 -15.93 27.52 10.04
C LEU A 203 -15.37 27.86 11.43
N ARG A 204 -14.11 28.29 11.49
CA ARG A 204 -13.48 28.73 12.74
C ARG A 204 -14.20 29.93 13.36
N LYS A 205 -14.55 30.94 12.56
CA LYS A 205 -15.30 32.12 13.04
C LYS A 205 -16.71 31.75 13.53
N SER A 206 -17.28 30.66 13.00
CA SER A 206 -18.59 30.14 13.41
C SER A 206 -18.55 29.19 14.62
N GLY A 207 -17.41 29.06 15.31
CA GLY A 207 -17.28 28.23 16.51
C GLY A 207 -16.76 26.80 16.27
N GLY A 208 -16.36 26.47 15.04
CA GLY A 208 -15.76 25.17 14.69
C GLY A 208 -16.75 24.12 14.20
N VAL A 209 -16.28 22.88 14.09
CA VAL A 209 -17.02 21.72 13.58
C VAL A 209 -17.01 20.60 14.62
N THR A 210 -18.12 19.86 14.72
CA THR A 210 -18.24 18.65 15.56
C THR A 210 -18.46 17.45 14.64
N SER A 211 -17.73 16.36 14.85
CA SER A 211 -17.80 15.17 14.01
C SER A 211 -18.07 13.89 14.81
N ARG A 212 -18.70 12.89 14.18
CA ARG A 212 -18.98 11.58 14.80
C ARG A 212 -18.83 10.46 13.77
N ILE A 213 -18.11 9.41 14.12
CA ILE A 213 -18.00 8.19 13.31
C ILE A 213 -19.23 7.32 13.59
N ARG A 214 -20.01 6.98 12.54
CA ARG A 214 -21.22 6.16 12.68
C ARG A 214 -20.95 4.67 12.54
N ARG A 215 -20.13 4.28 11.57
CA ARG A 215 -19.69 2.90 11.33
C ARG A 215 -18.26 2.94 10.83
N ASP A 216 -17.48 1.93 11.23
CA ASP A 216 -16.09 1.75 10.83
C ASP A 216 -15.85 0.27 10.53
N PHE A 217 -15.72 -0.03 9.24
CA PHE A 217 -15.43 -1.37 8.73
C PHE A 217 -14.96 -1.29 7.28
N MET A 218 -14.09 -2.22 6.92
CA MET A 218 -13.70 -2.49 5.55
C MET A 218 -14.50 -3.67 5.00
N THR A 219 -14.66 -3.74 3.68
CA THR A 219 -15.41 -4.82 3.04
C THR A 219 -14.61 -5.58 2.00
N ARG A 220 -14.98 -6.85 1.85
CA ARG A 220 -14.55 -7.71 0.76
C ARG A 220 -15.71 -8.61 0.34
N ALA A 221 -15.97 -8.69 -0.95
CA ALA A 221 -17.13 -9.37 -1.49
C ALA A 221 -16.72 -10.43 -2.53
N PRO A 222 -16.37 -11.65 -2.10
CA PRO A 222 -16.16 -12.79 -2.97
C PRO A 222 -17.41 -13.21 -3.72
N ILE A 223 -17.19 -13.95 -4.81
CA ILE A 223 -18.21 -14.75 -5.49
C ILE A 223 -17.84 -16.21 -5.28
N VAL A 224 -18.78 -16.97 -4.75
CA VAL A 224 -18.71 -18.44 -4.74
C VAL A 224 -19.72 -19.00 -5.73
N ARG A 225 -19.37 -20.11 -6.39
CA ARG A 225 -20.22 -20.80 -7.37
C ARG A 225 -20.32 -22.27 -7.02
N PHE A 226 -21.48 -22.87 -7.23
CA PHE A 226 -21.69 -24.31 -7.07
C PHE A 226 -21.66 -24.98 -8.45
N ASN A 227 -20.69 -25.89 -8.63
CA ASN A 227 -20.38 -26.51 -9.93
C ASN A 227 -20.98 -27.92 -10.11
N ASP A 228 -22.10 -28.21 -9.44
CA ASP A 228 -22.81 -29.47 -9.62
C ASP A 228 -23.27 -29.64 -11.09
N ILE A 229 -23.21 -30.88 -11.60
CA ILE A 229 -23.48 -31.20 -13.01
C ILE A 229 -24.92 -30.82 -13.40
N LYS A 230 -25.88 -31.10 -12.52
CA LYS A 230 -27.27 -30.71 -12.73
C LYS A 230 -27.50 -29.33 -12.12
N LEU A 231 -28.14 -28.46 -12.90
CA LEU A 231 -28.46 -27.10 -12.44
C LEU A 231 -29.31 -27.10 -11.17
N ASN A 232 -30.29 -28.00 -11.05
CA ASN A 232 -31.13 -28.08 -9.85
C ASN A 232 -30.30 -28.40 -8.60
N ASP A 233 -29.35 -29.33 -8.69
CA ASP A 233 -28.47 -29.69 -7.57
C ASP A 233 -27.60 -28.48 -7.15
N ALA A 234 -27.14 -27.67 -8.12
CA ALA A 234 -26.39 -26.45 -7.84
C ALA A 234 -27.25 -25.37 -7.15
N LEU A 235 -28.50 -25.20 -7.58
CA LEU A 235 -29.46 -24.28 -6.96
C LEU A 235 -29.84 -24.73 -5.54
N ASP A 236 -30.06 -26.03 -5.33
CA ASP A 236 -30.31 -26.60 -4.01
C ASP A 236 -29.10 -26.41 -3.08
N ASN A 237 -27.88 -26.50 -3.61
CA ASN A 237 -26.66 -26.18 -2.86
C ASN A 237 -26.59 -24.69 -2.47
N VAL A 238 -26.99 -23.76 -3.36
CA VAL A 238 -27.09 -22.33 -3.04
C VAL A 238 -28.02 -22.09 -1.86
N GLU A 239 -29.22 -22.66 -1.89
CA GLU A 239 -30.20 -22.51 -0.80
C GLU A 239 -29.67 -23.11 0.51
N ARG A 240 -29.09 -24.32 0.46
CA ARG A 240 -28.45 -24.94 1.63
C ARG A 240 -27.29 -24.10 2.16
N ALA A 241 -26.52 -23.46 1.29
CA ALA A 241 -25.42 -22.58 1.68
C ALA A 241 -25.91 -21.29 2.35
N ILE A 242 -26.99 -20.69 1.86
CA ILE A 242 -27.63 -19.53 2.49
C ILE A 242 -28.14 -19.89 3.88
N MET A 243 -28.83 -21.04 4.02
CA MET A 243 -29.28 -21.55 5.31
C MET A 243 -28.11 -21.81 6.26
N TRP A 244 -27.04 -22.44 5.75
CA TRP A 244 -25.84 -22.73 6.53
C TRP A 244 -25.14 -21.46 7.02
N LEU A 245 -25.04 -20.42 6.18
CA LEU A 245 -24.49 -19.13 6.57
C LEU A 245 -25.38 -18.43 7.61
N ASN A 246 -26.71 -18.46 7.44
CA ASN A 246 -27.62 -17.85 8.42
C ASN A 246 -27.61 -18.54 9.80
N ASP A 247 -27.13 -19.78 9.91
CA ASP A 247 -26.98 -20.46 11.19
C ASP A 247 -25.91 -19.79 12.09
N PRO A 248 -26.25 -19.40 13.34
CA PRO A 248 -25.32 -18.73 14.24
C PRO A 248 -24.04 -19.52 14.54
N THR A 249 -24.12 -20.85 14.61
CA THR A 249 -22.97 -21.72 14.91
C THR A 249 -22.00 -21.72 13.74
N ASN A 250 -22.49 -21.82 12.51
CA ASN A 250 -21.66 -21.78 11.32
C ASN A 250 -21.11 -20.38 11.04
N LYS A 251 -21.88 -19.34 11.32
CA LYS A 251 -21.38 -17.95 11.30
C LYS A 251 -20.22 -17.76 12.28
N GLU A 252 -20.25 -18.39 13.45
CA GLU A 252 -19.12 -18.38 14.39
C GLU A 252 -17.90 -19.13 13.85
N LYS A 253 -18.08 -20.24 13.12
CA LYS A 253 -16.96 -20.91 12.43
C LYS A 253 -16.31 -19.99 11.41
N MET A 254 -17.11 -19.30 10.59
CA MET A 254 -16.64 -18.30 9.63
C MET A 254 -15.87 -17.17 10.32
N ARG A 255 -16.43 -16.64 11.43
CA ARG A 255 -15.80 -15.61 12.26
C ARG A 255 -14.45 -16.08 12.80
N THR A 256 -14.40 -17.29 13.35
CA THR A 256 -13.20 -17.88 13.94
C THR A 256 -12.10 -18.00 12.89
N ALA A 257 -12.39 -18.61 11.74
CA ALA A 257 -11.40 -18.74 10.67
C ALA A 257 -10.93 -17.41 10.10
N PHE A 258 -11.84 -16.44 9.93
CA PHE A 258 -11.45 -15.08 9.54
C PHE A 258 -10.48 -14.47 10.57
N ASN A 259 -10.84 -14.50 11.85
CA ASN A 259 -10.09 -13.83 12.92
C ASN A 259 -8.72 -14.50 13.19
N LEU A 260 -8.55 -15.77 12.88
CA LEU A 260 -7.26 -16.46 13.01
C LEU A 260 -6.19 -15.90 12.04
N THR A 261 -6.59 -15.23 10.97
CA THR A 261 -5.64 -14.67 9.99
C THR A 261 -4.96 -13.38 10.43
N SER A 262 -5.47 -12.70 11.46
CA SER A 262 -4.92 -11.42 11.92
C SER A 262 -5.25 -11.12 13.38
N SER A 263 -4.26 -10.59 14.10
CA SER A 263 -4.47 -10.05 15.45
C SER A 263 -5.33 -8.79 15.47
N HIS A 264 -5.43 -8.05 14.36
CA HIS A 264 -6.15 -6.78 14.25
C HIS A 264 -7.50 -6.93 13.54
N GLY A 265 -7.60 -7.86 12.58
CA GLY A 265 -8.81 -8.10 11.81
C GLY A 265 -9.90 -8.73 12.66
N ARG A 266 -11.07 -8.11 12.69
CA ARG A 266 -12.24 -8.64 13.40
C ARG A 266 -13.44 -8.70 12.49
N PHE A 267 -13.90 -9.91 12.20
CA PHE A 267 -15.13 -10.15 11.46
C PHE A 267 -16.33 -9.55 12.23
N ILE A 268 -17.08 -8.69 11.56
CA ILE A 268 -18.31 -8.09 12.08
C ILE A 268 -19.50 -8.91 11.59
N ASN A 269 -19.69 -8.93 10.27
CA ASN A 269 -20.85 -9.51 9.63
C ASN A 269 -20.58 -9.85 8.16
N TYR A 270 -21.54 -10.48 7.50
CA TYR A 270 -21.62 -10.48 6.04
C TYR A 270 -23.06 -10.32 5.57
N THR A 271 -23.22 -9.91 4.31
CA THR A 271 -24.50 -9.86 3.60
C THR A 271 -24.38 -10.68 2.32
N MET A 272 -25.41 -11.47 2.01
CA MET A 272 -25.39 -12.39 0.87
C MET A 272 -26.32 -11.86 -0.22
N TYR A 273 -25.87 -11.96 -1.47
CA TYR A 273 -26.66 -11.66 -2.66
C TYR A 273 -26.58 -12.87 -3.60
N PRO A 274 -27.56 -13.79 -3.55
CA PRO A 274 -27.59 -14.94 -4.44
C PRO A 274 -27.97 -14.53 -5.86
N VAL A 275 -27.28 -15.10 -6.84
CA VAL A 275 -27.51 -14.89 -8.28
C VAL A 275 -27.34 -16.24 -8.98
N ASN A 276 -28.45 -16.89 -9.31
CA ASN A 276 -28.43 -18.23 -9.93
C ASN A 276 -27.60 -19.22 -9.08
N ARG A 277 -26.64 -19.94 -9.67
CA ARG A 277 -25.71 -20.86 -8.98
C ARG A 277 -24.54 -20.17 -8.25
N GLU A 278 -24.63 -18.86 -8.01
CA GLU A 278 -23.59 -18.06 -7.37
C GLU A 278 -24.13 -17.32 -6.15
N ILE A 279 -23.22 -17.02 -5.21
CA ILE A 279 -23.50 -16.15 -4.07
C ILE A 279 -22.40 -15.10 -3.99
N HIS A 280 -22.79 -13.83 -4.06
CA HIS A 280 -21.91 -12.73 -3.70
C HIS A 280 -22.02 -12.51 -2.19
N ILE A 281 -20.93 -12.73 -1.45
CA ILE A 281 -20.94 -12.64 0.01
C ILE A 281 -20.12 -11.41 0.41
N ARG A 282 -20.78 -10.31 0.80
CA ARG A 282 -20.12 -9.08 1.24
C ARG A 282 -19.75 -9.16 2.71
N PHE A 283 -18.50 -9.49 3.02
CA PHE A 283 -17.95 -9.49 4.36
C PHE A 283 -17.65 -8.06 4.84
N GLU A 284 -17.90 -7.82 6.12
CA GLU A 284 -17.59 -6.60 6.86
C GLU A 284 -16.65 -6.95 8.02
N ALA A 285 -15.55 -6.21 8.14
CA ALA A 285 -14.58 -6.43 9.21
C ALA A 285 -13.98 -5.12 9.72
N GLN A 286 -13.68 -5.05 11.01
CA GLN A 286 -12.84 -4.00 11.57
C GLN A 286 -11.37 -4.33 11.33
N THR A 287 -10.56 -3.30 11.11
CA THR A 287 -9.16 -3.44 10.66
C THR A 287 -8.17 -2.65 11.51
N GLY A 288 -8.61 -2.14 12.66
CA GLY A 288 -7.82 -1.24 13.50
C GLY A 288 -7.49 0.05 12.74
N ASP A 289 -6.24 0.53 12.86
CA ASP A 289 -5.80 1.76 12.20
C ASP A 289 -5.44 1.56 10.72
N ALA A 290 -5.43 0.31 10.23
CA ALA A 290 -5.16 0.02 8.83
C ALA A 290 -6.42 0.19 7.98
N MET A 291 -6.26 0.67 6.75
CA MET A 291 -7.33 0.59 5.74
C MET A 291 -7.77 -0.86 5.49
N GLY A 292 -6.84 -1.82 5.64
CA GLY A 292 -7.19 -3.22 5.92
C GLY A 292 -7.58 -4.09 4.74
N MET A 293 -7.42 -3.63 3.50
CA MET A 293 -7.82 -4.40 2.31
C MET A 293 -7.17 -5.76 2.15
N ASN A 294 -5.86 -5.87 2.41
CA ASN A 294 -5.14 -7.15 2.35
C ASN A 294 -5.53 -8.06 3.52
N MET A 295 -5.79 -7.48 4.69
CA MET A 295 -6.22 -8.19 5.88
C MET A 295 -7.61 -8.82 5.67
N CYS A 296 -8.56 -8.04 5.15
CA CYS A 296 -9.88 -8.54 4.79
C CYS A 296 -9.82 -9.62 3.72
N SER A 297 -9.01 -9.47 2.67
CA SER A 297 -8.88 -10.49 1.63
C SER A 297 -8.39 -11.83 2.19
N LYS A 298 -7.35 -11.82 3.03
CA LYS A 298 -6.82 -13.03 3.69
C LYS A 298 -7.84 -13.67 4.62
N GLY A 299 -8.51 -12.85 5.44
CA GLY A 299 -9.55 -13.33 6.36
C GLY A 299 -10.72 -13.97 5.63
N VAL A 300 -11.20 -13.33 4.55
CA VAL A 300 -12.27 -13.87 3.72
C VAL A 300 -11.87 -15.16 3.04
N GLU A 301 -10.67 -15.24 2.46
CA GLU A 301 -10.18 -16.49 1.85
C GLU A 301 -10.18 -17.64 2.87
N SER A 302 -9.69 -17.39 4.09
CA SER A 302 -9.70 -18.41 5.14
C SER A 302 -11.10 -18.80 5.58
N ALA A 303 -12.03 -17.85 5.67
CA ALA A 303 -13.41 -18.14 6.01
C ALA A 303 -14.10 -18.95 4.91
N LEU A 304 -13.89 -18.62 3.64
CA LEU A 304 -14.44 -19.39 2.52
C LEU A 304 -13.90 -20.83 2.48
N LYS A 305 -12.62 -21.04 2.85
CA LYS A 305 -12.06 -22.40 2.99
C LYS A 305 -12.77 -23.23 4.06
N GLU A 306 -13.27 -22.63 5.14
CA GLU A 306 -14.14 -23.33 6.09
C GLU A 306 -15.48 -23.71 5.47
N MET A 307 -16.09 -22.81 4.70
CA MET A 307 -17.34 -23.08 3.99
C MET A 307 -17.17 -24.20 2.94
N GLN A 308 -16.03 -24.26 2.24
CA GLN A 308 -15.72 -25.33 1.28
C GLN A 308 -15.71 -26.74 1.92
N ARG A 309 -15.43 -26.85 3.23
CA ARG A 309 -15.51 -28.15 3.93
C ARG A 309 -16.95 -28.65 4.04
N ALA A 310 -17.93 -27.74 4.14
CA ALA A 310 -19.35 -28.09 4.17
C ALA A 310 -19.95 -28.25 2.77
N PHE A 311 -19.39 -27.57 1.76
CA PHE A 311 -19.86 -27.60 0.39
C PHE A 311 -18.71 -27.91 -0.59
N PRO A 312 -18.38 -29.20 -0.81
CA PRO A 312 -17.27 -29.59 -1.68
C PRO A 312 -17.42 -29.19 -3.15
N SER A 313 -18.67 -29.01 -3.65
CA SER A 313 -18.93 -28.50 -5.00
C SER A 313 -18.76 -26.99 -5.15
N MET A 314 -18.47 -26.28 -4.05
CA MET A 314 -18.28 -24.84 -4.03
C MET A 314 -16.88 -24.44 -4.51
N GLU A 315 -16.85 -23.64 -5.57
CA GLU A 315 -15.67 -22.97 -6.09
C GLU A 315 -15.65 -21.49 -5.68
N ILE A 316 -14.48 -21.00 -5.27
CA ILE A 316 -14.25 -19.56 -5.07
C ILE A 316 -13.85 -18.98 -6.43
N ILE A 317 -14.79 -18.33 -7.12
CA ILE A 317 -14.55 -17.74 -8.44
C ILE A 317 -13.60 -16.54 -8.33
N THR A 318 -13.82 -15.70 -7.32
CA THR A 318 -12.97 -14.54 -7.05
C THR A 318 -13.18 -14.08 -5.61
N LEU A 319 -12.13 -13.50 -5.01
CA LEU A 319 -12.24 -12.82 -3.72
C LEU A 319 -12.85 -11.41 -3.84
N SER A 320 -12.95 -10.86 -5.05
CA SER A 320 -13.48 -9.51 -5.30
C SER A 320 -14.42 -9.48 -6.50
N GLY A 321 -15.69 -9.82 -6.27
CA GLY A 321 -16.78 -9.81 -7.24
C GLY A 321 -17.49 -8.47 -7.41
N ASN A 322 -16.78 -7.35 -7.25
CA ASN A 322 -17.28 -5.97 -7.38
C ASN A 322 -18.47 -5.56 -6.49
N MET A 323 -18.92 -6.42 -5.57
CA MET A 323 -19.93 -6.11 -4.54
C MET A 323 -19.32 -5.57 -3.23
N CYS A 324 -18.02 -5.22 -3.24
CA CYS A 324 -17.38 -4.62 -2.07
C CYS A 324 -17.97 -3.20 -1.82
N THR A 325 -17.85 -2.20 -2.70
CA THR A 325 -17.19 -2.08 -4.02
C THR A 325 -15.92 -1.22 -3.89
N ASP A 326 -14.76 -1.73 -4.33
CA ASP A 326 -13.48 -1.03 -4.16
C ASP A 326 -13.06 -0.31 -5.44
N LYS A 327 -12.84 1.02 -5.34
CA LYS A 327 -12.41 1.93 -6.41
C LYS A 327 -13.39 2.07 -7.59
N LYS A 328 -14.69 1.82 -7.39
CA LYS A 328 -15.76 2.10 -8.37
C LYS A 328 -16.96 2.74 -7.67
N VAL A 329 -17.77 3.47 -8.44
CA VAL A 329 -19.03 4.05 -7.96
C VAL A 329 -20.07 2.94 -7.82
N ALA A 330 -20.71 2.83 -6.65
CA ALA A 330 -21.78 1.87 -6.37
C ALA A 330 -22.76 2.44 -5.33
N GLY A 331 -24.03 2.07 -5.43
CA GLY A 331 -25.08 2.49 -4.48
C GLY A 331 -25.34 1.53 -3.31
N ILE A 332 -24.55 0.45 -3.20
CA ILE A 332 -24.70 -0.66 -2.24
C ILE A 332 -24.22 -0.34 -0.83
#